data_AF-A0A1Y6IRN8-F1
#
_entry.id   AF-A0A1Y6IRN8-F1
#
_cell.length_a   1.000
_cell.length_b   1.000
_cell.length_c   1.000
_cell.angle_alpha   90.00
_cell.angle_beta   90.00
_cell.angle_gamma   90.00
#
_symmetry.space_group_name_H-M   'P 1'
#
loop_
_entity.id
_entity.type
_entity.pdbx_description
1 polymer ?
#
loop_
_entity_poly.entity_id
_entity_poly.type
_entity_poly.pdbx_seq_one_letter_code
_entity_poly.pdbx_strand_id
1 'polypeptide(L)'
;MTVYRFDRVHLQIEPEPDQHSLQELFLMIIAIPMKEARIANHFTKADSFIFINESGKVLSQKENPALNTGCAGKSALLALLQSEQTARVIVRNIGQRMLGKLLENRFAVFQTHAGRQDIQSMIQADSGLIPLTNTEQGRLSVNYQTKQERGGCCEHNQHDNHDTVHHHGCRGNRCCEGLNHENHSHSRQRHGHGKGRCCH
;
A
#
# COMPACT_ATOMS: atom_id res chain seq x y z
N MET A 1 -34.18 20.82 -72.14
CA MET A 1 -34.45 20.90 -70.69
C MET A 1 -33.45 19.99 -69.99
N THR A 2 -32.42 20.56 -69.38
CA THR A 2 -31.34 19.81 -68.74
C THR A 2 -31.70 19.63 -67.28
N VAL A 3 -31.91 18.39 -66.85
CA VAL A 3 -32.30 18.05 -65.48
C VAL A 3 -31.02 17.83 -64.67
N TYR A 4 -30.68 18.77 -63.79
CA TYR A 4 -29.60 18.59 -62.82
C TYR A 4 -30.10 17.71 -61.67
N ARG A 5 -29.52 16.51 -61.55
CA ARG A 5 -29.73 15.60 -60.43
C ARG A 5 -28.82 16.08 -59.28
N PHE A 6 -29.42 16.68 -58.25
CA PHE A 6 -28.72 16.96 -57.00
C PHE A 6 -28.79 15.69 -56.13
N ASP A 7 -27.69 14.94 -56.10
CA ASP A 7 -27.52 13.87 -55.13
C ASP A 7 -27.43 14.47 -53.73
N ARG A 8 -28.42 14.12 -52.91
CA ARG A 8 -28.56 14.54 -51.52
C ARG A 8 -27.53 13.77 -50.70
N VAL A 9 -26.34 14.35 -50.54
CA VAL A 9 -25.31 13.83 -49.64
C VAL A 9 -25.89 13.81 -48.22
N HIS A 10 -26.17 12.61 -47.71
CA HIS A 10 -26.48 12.40 -46.30
C HIS A 10 -25.18 12.69 -45.52
N LEU A 11 -25.05 13.91 -44.99
CA LEU A 11 -24.08 14.16 -43.92
C LEU A 11 -24.54 13.38 -42.70
N GLN A 12 -23.90 12.24 -42.45
CA GLN A 12 -23.96 11.58 -41.16
C GLN A 12 -23.22 12.50 -40.19
N ILE A 13 -23.99 13.17 -39.33
CA ILE A 13 -23.46 13.90 -38.18
C ILE A 13 -23.10 12.80 -37.17
N GLU A 14 -21.81 12.51 -37.04
CA GLU A 14 -21.29 11.66 -35.98
C GLU A 14 -21.73 12.24 -34.62
N PRO A 15 -22.27 11.43 -33.69
CA PRO A 15 -22.72 11.94 -32.41
C PRO A 15 -21.52 12.48 -31.64
N GLU A 16 -21.62 13.76 -31.21
CA GLU A 16 -20.71 14.38 -30.25
C GLU A 16 -20.49 13.42 -29.06
N PRO A 17 -19.25 13.10 -28.71
CA PRO A 17 -18.98 12.19 -27.61
C PRO A 17 -19.58 12.75 -26.32
N ASP A 18 -20.33 11.91 -25.62
CA ASP A 18 -20.99 12.24 -24.37
C ASP A 18 -19.97 12.89 -23.40
N GLN A 19 -20.30 14.10 -22.91
CA GLN A 19 -19.45 14.92 -22.05
C GLN A 19 -19.07 14.18 -20.75
N HIS A 20 -19.85 13.16 -20.36
CA HIS A 20 -19.50 12.25 -19.27
C HIS A 20 -18.29 11.36 -19.56
N SER A 21 -18.10 10.91 -20.82
CA SER A 21 -16.96 10.06 -21.20
C SER A 21 -15.64 10.83 -21.26
N LEU A 22 -15.69 12.13 -21.54
CA LEU A 22 -14.50 12.99 -21.59
C LEU A 22 -13.99 13.36 -20.19
N GLN A 23 -14.87 13.40 -19.18
CA GLN A 23 -14.47 13.62 -17.78
C GLN A 23 -13.79 12.38 -17.17
N GLU A 24 -14.10 11.17 -17.63
CA GLU A 24 -13.41 9.95 -17.20
C GLU A 24 -11.98 9.83 -17.73
N LEU A 25 -11.64 10.53 -18.83
CA LEU A 25 -10.36 10.34 -19.53
C LEU A 25 -9.17 11.07 -18.89
N PHE A 26 -9.38 11.99 -17.94
CA PHE A 26 -8.29 12.66 -17.21
C PHE A 26 -8.57 12.88 -15.72
N LEU A 27 -9.48 12.10 -15.11
CA LEU A 27 -9.67 12.18 -13.66
C LEU A 27 -8.43 11.63 -12.94
N MET A 28 -7.53 12.53 -12.52
CA MET A 28 -6.40 12.18 -11.69
C MET A 28 -6.89 11.91 -10.26
N ILE A 29 -6.80 10.65 -9.82
CA ILE A 29 -7.18 10.24 -8.47
C ILE A 29 -5.99 10.35 -7.53
N ILE A 30 -6.20 11.01 -6.40
CA ILE A 30 -5.22 11.26 -5.35
C ILE A 30 -5.65 10.50 -4.09
N ALA A 31 -4.78 9.63 -3.57
CA ALA A 31 -4.99 8.95 -2.30
C ALA A 31 -4.30 9.70 -1.15
N ILE A 32 -5.01 9.88 -0.04
CA ILE A 32 -4.50 10.49 1.19
C ILE A 32 -4.74 9.52 2.36
N PRO A 33 -3.69 9.10 3.09
CA PRO A 33 -3.83 8.28 4.28
C PRO A 33 -4.37 9.12 5.43
N MET A 34 -5.44 8.67 6.06
CA MET A 34 -6.12 9.37 7.15
C MET A 34 -6.00 8.60 8.46
N LYS A 35 -5.90 9.35 9.55
CA LYS A 35 -6.03 8.87 10.92
C LYS A 35 -7.00 9.79 11.63
N GLU A 36 -8.14 9.26 12.06
CA GLU A 36 -9.27 10.09 12.51
C GLU A 36 -9.62 11.17 11.45
N ALA A 37 -9.49 12.46 11.81
CA ALA A 37 -9.77 13.61 10.95
C ALA A 37 -8.50 14.30 10.41
N ARG A 38 -7.34 13.63 10.39
CA ARG A 38 -6.07 14.23 9.97
C ARG A 38 -5.24 13.27 9.12
N ILE A 39 -4.23 13.79 8.43
CA ILE A 39 -3.35 12.93 7.62
C ILE A 39 -2.54 12.02 8.54
N ALA A 40 -2.51 10.74 8.23
CA ALA A 40 -1.79 9.77 9.02
C ALA A 40 -0.28 10.08 9.01
N ASN A 41 0.32 10.05 10.20
CA ASN A 41 1.76 10.29 10.31
C ASN A 41 2.59 9.21 9.60
N HIS A 42 2.08 7.97 9.56
CA HIS A 42 2.71 6.84 8.91
C HIS A 42 1.74 6.22 7.92
N PHE A 43 2.17 6.14 6.66
CA PHE A 43 1.35 5.64 5.56
C PHE A 43 0.65 4.29 5.86
N THR A 44 1.40 3.25 6.26
CA THR A 44 0.82 1.92 6.49
C THR A 44 0.04 1.77 7.81
N LYS A 45 0.08 2.78 8.70
CA LYS A 45 -0.63 2.79 9.99
C LYS A 45 -1.82 3.76 9.99
N ALA A 46 -2.24 4.22 8.81
CA ALA A 46 -3.45 5.00 8.63
C ALA A 46 -4.67 4.14 8.99
N ASP A 47 -5.72 4.73 9.52
CA ASP A 47 -6.97 4.01 9.78
C ASP A 47 -7.69 3.75 8.45
N SER A 48 -7.74 4.76 7.59
CA SER A 48 -8.38 4.71 6.28
C SER A 48 -7.61 5.50 5.23
N PHE A 49 -8.03 5.36 3.98
CA PHE A 49 -7.57 6.13 2.84
C PHE A 49 -8.76 6.84 2.22
N ILE A 50 -8.62 8.15 1.99
CA ILE A 50 -9.56 8.92 1.19
C ILE A 50 -9.01 9.05 -0.22
N PHE A 51 -9.89 8.93 -1.20
CA PHE A 51 -9.59 9.09 -2.62
C PHE A 51 -10.33 10.33 -3.09
N ILE A 52 -9.59 11.28 -3.62
CA ILE A 52 -10.10 12.54 -4.10
C ILE A 52 -9.73 12.73 -5.57
N ASN A 53 -10.47 13.57 -6.27
CA ASN A 53 -10.04 14.07 -7.57
C ASN A 53 -9.13 15.31 -7.41
N GLU A 54 -8.64 15.83 -8.53
CA GLU A 54 -7.84 17.06 -8.59
C GLU A 54 -8.58 18.33 -8.15
N SER A 55 -9.91 18.34 -8.13
CA SER A 55 -10.71 19.44 -7.56
C SER A 55 -10.91 19.31 -6.05
N GLY A 56 -10.33 18.28 -5.42
CA GLY A 56 -10.43 18.01 -3.98
C GLY A 56 -11.79 17.48 -3.54
N LYS A 57 -12.62 17.04 -4.48
CA LYS A 57 -13.87 16.32 -4.19
C LYS A 57 -13.53 14.90 -3.77
N VAL A 58 -14.08 14.47 -2.63
CA VAL A 58 -13.98 13.10 -2.16
C VAL A 58 -14.80 12.18 -3.08
N LEU A 59 -14.12 11.20 -3.67
CA LEU A 59 -14.72 10.16 -4.51
C LEU A 59 -15.10 8.95 -3.66
N SER A 60 -14.20 8.52 -2.78
CA SER A 60 -14.42 7.36 -1.92
C SER A 60 -13.55 7.42 -0.64
N GLN A 61 -13.92 6.63 0.37
CA GLN A 61 -13.11 6.37 1.55
C GLN A 61 -13.09 4.86 1.81
N LYS A 62 -11.91 4.31 2.11
CA LYS A 62 -11.70 2.87 2.30
C LYS A 62 -10.87 2.61 3.56
N GLU A 63 -11.23 1.58 4.31
CA GLU A 63 -10.46 1.11 5.48
C GLU A 63 -9.08 0.60 5.06
N ASN A 64 -8.08 0.76 5.92
CA ASN A 64 -6.73 0.29 5.64
C ASN A 64 -6.59 -1.23 5.87
N PRO A 65 -6.42 -2.05 4.82
CA PRO A 65 -6.22 -3.49 4.99
C PRO A 65 -4.92 -3.82 5.74
N ALA A 66 -3.93 -2.92 5.76
CA ALA A 66 -2.63 -3.11 6.40
C ALA A 66 -2.57 -2.78 7.90
N LEU A 67 -3.66 -2.30 8.53
CA LEU A 67 -3.65 -1.86 9.92
C LEU A 67 -3.29 -3.00 10.90
N ASN A 68 -3.82 -4.21 10.64
CA ASN A 68 -3.69 -5.37 11.53
C ASN A 68 -3.16 -6.63 10.85
N THR A 69 -2.86 -6.56 9.55
CA THR A 69 -2.35 -7.70 8.79
C THR A 69 -0.93 -7.42 8.34
N GLY A 70 -0.01 -8.35 8.62
CA GLY A 70 1.44 -8.15 8.48
C GLY A 70 1.91 -7.88 7.03
N CYS A 71 2.46 -8.89 6.37
CA CYS A 71 2.94 -8.72 4.99
C CYS A 71 1.79 -8.70 3.98
N ALA A 72 0.77 -9.53 4.17
CA ALA A 72 -0.39 -9.63 3.29
C ALA A 72 -1.16 -8.30 3.18
N GLY A 73 -1.34 -7.59 4.30
CA GLY A 73 -2.02 -6.29 4.33
C GLY A 73 -1.36 -5.22 3.48
N LYS A 74 -0.04 -5.22 3.44
CA LYS A 74 0.73 -4.27 2.63
C LYS A 74 0.54 -4.52 1.13
N SER A 75 0.43 -5.78 0.72
CA SER A 75 0.11 -6.11 -0.67
C SER A 75 -1.34 -5.77 -1.01
N ALA A 76 -2.28 -6.05 -0.10
CA ALA A 76 -3.69 -5.65 -0.26
C ALA A 76 -3.87 -4.13 -0.34
N LEU A 77 -3.05 -3.36 0.40
CA LEU A 77 -3.05 -1.90 0.31
C LEU A 77 -2.61 -1.41 -1.07
N LEU A 78 -1.62 -2.04 -1.69
CA LEU A 78 -1.22 -1.69 -3.06
C LEU A 78 -2.32 -2.02 -4.07
N ALA A 79 -2.93 -3.20 -3.93
CA ALA A 79 -4.05 -3.59 -4.77
C ALA A 79 -5.24 -2.63 -4.64
N LEU A 80 -5.52 -2.14 -3.43
CA LEU A 80 -6.54 -1.12 -3.18
C LEU A 80 -6.27 0.19 -3.94
N LEU A 81 -5.02 0.68 -3.92
CA LEU A 81 -4.67 1.89 -4.66
C LEU A 81 -4.80 1.70 -6.17
N GLN A 82 -4.42 0.52 -6.68
CA GLN A 82 -4.57 0.18 -8.09
C GLN A 82 -6.03 0.07 -8.51
N SER A 83 -6.88 -0.56 -7.69
CA SER A 83 -8.31 -0.71 -8.00
C SER A 83 -9.03 0.63 -8.02
N GLU A 84 -8.61 1.58 -7.20
CA GLU A 84 -9.13 2.95 -7.20
C GLU A 84 -8.41 3.83 -8.25
N GLN A 85 -7.63 3.25 -9.17
CA GLN A 85 -6.92 3.95 -10.25
C GLN A 85 -6.12 5.17 -9.76
N THR A 86 -5.52 5.04 -8.57
CA THR A 86 -4.79 6.13 -7.94
C THR A 86 -3.60 6.52 -8.82
N ALA A 87 -3.49 7.79 -9.19
CA ALA A 87 -2.33 8.31 -9.89
C ALA A 87 -1.31 8.88 -8.90
N ARG A 88 -1.79 9.53 -7.84
CA ARG A 88 -0.97 10.28 -6.88
C ARG A 88 -1.24 9.84 -5.45
N VAL A 89 -0.20 9.74 -4.63
CA VAL A 89 -0.32 9.46 -3.19
C VAL A 89 0.34 10.57 -2.40
N ILE A 90 -0.39 11.24 -1.53
CA ILE A 90 0.18 12.28 -0.65
C ILE A 90 0.35 11.71 0.75
N VAL A 91 1.56 11.76 1.30
CA VAL A 91 1.91 11.14 2.59
C VAL A 91 2.62 12.10 3.51
N ARG A 92 2.55 11.88 4.83
CA ARG A 92 3.42 12.60 5.78
C ARG A 92 4.76 11.90 5.97
N ASN A 93 4.73 10.61 6.31
CA ASN A 93 5.92 9.75 6.31
C ASN A 93 5.60 8.38 5.74
N ILE A 94 6.56 7.83 5.00
CA ILE A 94 6.51 6.50 4.41
C ILE A 94 7.84 5.78 4.64
N GLY A 95 7.81 4.46 4.81
CA GLY A 95 9.03 3.65 4.92
C GLY A 95 9.61 3.29 3.54
N GLN A 96 10.93 3.18 3.43
CA GLN A 96 11.63 2.97 2.15
C GLN A 96 11.06 1.80 1.33
N ARG A 97 10.81 0.65 1.97
CA ARG A 97 10.24 -0.52 1.30
C ARG A 97 8.85 -0.27 0.69
N MET A 98 8.02 0.52 1.36
CA MET A 98 6.69 0.83 0.85
C MET A 98 6.75 1.89 -0.24
N LEU A 99 7.64 2.87 -0.08
CA LEU A 99 7.91 3.86 -1.11
C LEU A 99 8.41 3.19 -2.40
N GLY A 100 9.38 2.26 -2.31
CA GLY A 100 9.84 1.50 -3.47
C GLY A 100 8.72 0.79 -4.21
N LYS A 101 7.85 0.08 -3.48
CA LYS A 101 6.67 -0.56 -4.08
C LYS A 101 5.72 0.43 -4.76
N LEU A 102 5.50 1.62 -4.18
CA LEU A 102 4.66 2.63 -4.82
C LEU A 102 5.29 3.12 -6.13
N LEU A 103 6.60 3.39 -6.13
CA LEU A 103 7.32 3.88 -7.30
C LEU A 103 7.41 2.81 -8.42
N GLU A 104 7.66 1.55 -8.06
CA GLU A 104 7.62 0.40 -8.99
C GLU A 104 6.26 0.26 -9.68
N ASN A 105 5.18 0.54 -8.97
CA ASN A 105 3.81 0.55 -9.49
C ASN A 105 3.41 1.89 -10.13
N ARG A 106 4.38 2.77 -10.41
CA ARG A 106 4.22 4.06 -11.11
C ARG A 106 3.30 5.06 -10.40
N PHE A 107 3.10 4.93 -9.10
CA PHE A 107 2.40 5.95 -8.33
C PHE A 107 3.31 7.17 -8.14
N ALA A 108 2.77 8.36 -8.39
CA ALA A 108 3.46 9.60 -8.05
C ALA A 108 3.30 9.87 -6.55
N VAL A 109 4.39 9.79 -5.78
CA VAL A 109 4.34 9.96 -4.32
C VAL A 109 4.84 11.34 -3.93
N PHE A 110 4.07 12.04 -3.10
CA PHE A 110 4.41 13.36 -2.59
C PHE A 110 4.39 13.40 -1.07
N GLN A 111 5.34 14.10 -0.48
CA GLN A 111 5.43 14.29 0.96
C GLN A 111 4.90 15.67 1.37
N THR A 112 4.05 15.70 2.39
CA THR A 112 3.66 16.92 3.10
C THR A 112 4.27 16.95 4.49
N HIS A 113 4.59 18.14 5.00
CA HIS A 113 5.04 18.35 6.38
C HIS A 113 3.87 18.62 7.35
N ALA A 114 2.75 19.11 6.83
CA ALA A 114 1.59 19.44 7.64
C ALA A 114 0.71 18.21 7.88
N GLY A 115 0.39 17.93 9.14
CA GLY A 115 -0.55 16.86 9.51
C GLY A 115 -2.01 17.31 9.55
N ARG A 116 -2.24 18.63 9.69
CA ARG A 116 -3.55 19.29 9.72
C ARG A 116 -3.57 20.36 8.64
N GLN A 117 -3.70 19.93 7.39
CA GLN A 117 -3.97 20.82 6.28
C GLN A 117 -5.33 20.46 5.70
N ASP A 118 -6.03 21.48 5.23
CA ASP A 118 -7.26 21.27 4.49
C ASP A 118 -6.93 20.63 3.14
N ILE A 119 -7.77 19.70 2.69
CA ILE A 119 -7.54 18.95 1.45
C ILE A 119 -7.40 19.90 0.26
N GLN A 120 -8.18 20.98 0.22
CA GLN A 120 -8.13 21.96 -0.87
C GLN A 120 -6.78 22.69 -0.91
N SER A 121 -6.19 22.99 0.25
CA SER A 121 -4.87 23.63 0.31
C SER A 121 -3.73 22.73 -0.18
N MET A 122 -3.90 21.40 -0.07
CA MET A 122 -2.87 20.43 -0.45
C MET A 122 -2.84 20.13 -1.94
N ILE A 123 -3.98 20.20 -2.62
CA ILE A 123 -4.06 19.93 -4.05
C ILE A 123 -3.61 21.12 -4.91
N GLN A 124 -3.49 22.31 -4.31
CA GLN A 124 -2.97 23.49 -5.00
C GLN A 124 -1.51 23.30 -5.42
N ALA A 125 -1.13 23.89 -6.55
CA ALA A 125 0.21 23.76 -7.12
C ALA A 125 1.32 24.24 -6.17
N ASP A 126 1.04 25.26 -5.33
CA ASP A 126 1.99 25.85 -4.38
C ASP A 126 1.93 25.24 -2.97
N SER A 127 1.33 24.06 -2.83
CA SER A 127 1.14 23.36 -1.54
C SER A 127 2.45 22.95 -0.84
N GLY A 128 3.62 23.18 -1.45
CA GLY A 128 4.93 22.82 -0.89
C GLY A 128 5.15 21.31 -0.80
N LEU A 129 4.42 20.53 -1.59
CA LEU A 129 4.55 19.08 -1.65
C LEU A 129 5.90 18.68 -2.26
N ILE A 130 6.64 17.82 -1.56
CA ILE A 130 7.96 17.36 -2.00
C ILE A 130 7.80 16.04 -2.75
N PRO A 131 8.17 15.93 -4.03
CA PRO A 131 8.11 14.66 -4.74
C PRO A 131 9.12 13.66 -4.16
N LEU A 132 8.67 12.44 -3.92
CA LEU A 132 9.52 11.32 -3.55
C LEU A 132 9.74 10.47 -4.81
N THR A 133 10.96 10.48 -5.33
CA THR A 133 11.35 9.79 -6.58
C THR A 133 12.34 8.65 -6.34
N ASN A 134 13.00 8.62 -5.18
CA ASN A 134 13.90 7.55 -4.77
C ASN A 134 13.43 6.94 -3.45
N THR A 135 13.49 5.61 -3.37
CA THR A 135 13.22 4.81 -2.18
C THR A 135 13.97 5.28 -0.94
N GLU A 136 15.19 5.82 -1.09
CA GLU A 136 16.05 6.29 -0.01
C GLU A 136 15.45 7.46 0.77
N GLN A 137 14.58 8.26 0.13
CA GLN A 137 13.86 9.36 0.78
C GLN A 137 12.82 8.86 1.80
N GLY A 138 12.50 7.56 1.79
CA GLY A 138 11.67 6.93 2.81
C GLY A 138 12.42 6.69 4.12
N ARG A 139 11.68 6.41 5.19
CA ARG A 139 12.26 6.07 6.49
C ARG A 139 12.82 4.65 6.49
N LEU A 140 14.09 4.51 6.91
CA LEU A 140 14.75 3.23 7.13
C LEU A 140 13.97 2.37 8.14
N SER A 141 13.91 1.09 7.87
CA SER A 141 13.34 0.10 8.77
C SER A 141 14.34 -0.24 9.87
N VAL A 142 14.21 0.38 11.04
CA VAL A 142 15.04 0.08 12.24
C VAL A 142 15.01 -1.39 12.67
N ASN A 143 13.97 -2.15 12.29
CA ASN A 143 13.86 -3.58 12.61
C ASN A 143 14.39 -4.52 11.52
N TYR A 144 15.10 -4.03 10.50
CA TYR A 144 15.51 -4.86 9.37
C TYR A 144 16.66 -5.83 9.74
N GLN A 145 17.76 -5.30 10.27
CA GLN A 145 18.92 -6.10 10.66
C GLN A 145 18.57 -7.12 11.75
N THR A 146 17.83 -6.68 12.79
CA THR A 146 17.40 -7.57 13.88
C THR A 146 16.42 -8.66 13.43
N LYS A 147 15.66 -8.46 12.33
CA LYS A 147 14.80 -9.51 11.77
C LYS A 147 15.56 -10.51 10.91
N GLN A 148 16.60 -10.09 10.19
CA GLN A 148 17.43 -11.03 9.44
C GLN A 148 18.22 -11.95 10.37
N GLU A 149 18.77 -11.39 11.46
CA GLU A 149 19.53 -12.15 12.47
C GLU A 149 18.65 -13.12 13.29
N ARG A 150 17.33 -12.90 13.35
CA ARG A 150 16.37 -13.74 14.10
C ARG A 150 15.52 -14.65 13.21
N GLY A 151 15.91 -14.88 11.95
CA GLY A 151 15.20 -15.80 11.06
C GLY A 151 13.94 -15.19 10.43
N GLY A 152 14.08 -14.03 9.80
CA GLY A 152 13.01 -13.36 9.08
C GLY A 152 12.59 -14.13 7.83
N CYS A 153 11.38 -14.68 7.87
CA CYS A 153 10.51 -15.16 6.77
C CYS A 153 11.17 -15.32 5.38
N CYS A 154 11.30 -16.60 4.99
CA CYS A 154 11.85 -17.16 3.76
C CYS A 154 11.68 -16.33 2.49
N GLU A 155 12.81 -15.93 1.90
CA GLU A 155 12.95 -15.54 0.50
C GLU A 155 13.25 -16.83 -0.29
N HIS A 156 12.21 -17.48 -0.83
CA HIS A 156 12.40 -18.61 -1.75
C HIS A 156 12.78 -18.03 -3.12
N ASN A 157 14.06 -17.69 -3.30
CA ASN A 157 14.61 -17.56 -4.64
C ASN A 157 14.71 -18.98 -5.22
N GLN A 158 13.84 -19.27 -6.17
CA GLN A 158 13.93 -20.43 -7.05
C GLN A 158 15.17 -20.24 -7.93
N HIS A 159 16.26 -20.88 -7.56
CA HIS A 159 17.32 -21.22 -8.50
C HIS A 159 17.28 -22.72 -8.66
N ASP A 160 16.74 -23.13 -9.82
CA ASP A 160 16.77 -24.48 -10.31
C ASP A 160 18.21 -25.00 -10.46
N ASN A 161 18.30 -26.31 -10.29
CA ASN A 161 19.34 -27.19 -10.83
C ASN A 161 20.52 -27.54 -9.91
N HIS A 162 20.31 -28.52 -9.02
CA HIS A 162 21.13 -29.73 -9.01
C HIS A 162 20.45 -30.86 -8.23
N ASP A 163 20.35 -32.03 -8.86
CA ASP A 163 19.91 -33.29 -8.28
C ASP A 163 20.73 -33.67 -7.04
N THR A 164 20.14 -33.62 -5.85
CA THR A 164 20.43 -34.58 -4.76
C THR A 164 19.36 -34.53 -3.67
N VAL A 165 18.54 -35.58 -3.69
CA VAL A 165 17.82 -36.23 -2.58
C VAL A 165 17.96 -35.58 -1.19
N HIS A 166 16.91 -34.91 -0.72
CA HIS A 166 16.38 -35.05 0.65
C HIS A 166 14.92 -34.57 0.71
N HIS A 167 14.00 -35.53 0.68
CA HIS A 167 12.59 -35.30 0.97
C HIS A 167 12.39 -34.97 2.46
N HIS A 168 12.21 -33.69 2.79
CA HIS A 168 11.37 -33.32 3.93
C HIS A 168 10.18 -32.52 3.41
N GLY A 169 9.09 -33.25 3.16
CA GLY A 169 7.81 -32.67 2.79
C GLY A 169 7.30 -31.76 3.91
N CYS A 170 7.14 -30.48 3.59
CA CYS A 170 6.37 -29.54 4.38
C CYS A 170 4.88 -29.86 4.19
N ARG A 171 4.38 -30.86 4.93
CA ARG A 171 2.94 -31.05 5.10
C ARG A 171 2.48 -30.12 6.21
N GLY A 172 1.61 -29.18 5.84
CA GLY A 172 1.10 -28.17 6.74
C GLY A 172 0.44 -28.75 7.99
N ASN A 173 0.59 -28.02 9.10
CA ASN A 173 -0.53 -27.63 9.95
C ASN A 173 -0.08 -26.59 10.99
N ARG A 174 -0.87 -25.50 11.05
CA ARG A 174 -1.17 -24.68 12.25
C ARG A 174 0.01 -24.10 13.04
N CYS A 175 0.55 -23.00 12.54
CA CYS A 175 1.16 -21.97 13.38
C CYS A 175 0.04 -21.12 14.00
N CYS A 176 -0.58 -21.59 15.08
CA CYS A 176 -1.32 -20.84 16.10
C CYS A 176 -2.24 -21.82 16.84
N GLU A 177 -1.82 -22.32 18.00
CA GLU A 177 -2.73 -22.68 19.10
C GLU A 177 -1.88 -22.90 20.35
N GLY A 178 -2.19 -22.12 21.39
CA GLY A 178 -1.67 -22.39 22.73
C GLY A 178 -2.32 -23.63 23.30
N LEU A 179 -1.67 -24.22 24.31
CA LEU A 179 -2.21 -24.74 25.57
C LEU A 179 -1.23 -25.79 26.15
N ASN A 180 -1.20 -25.78 27.49
CA ASN A 180 -0.44 -26.66 28.38
C ASN A 180 -0.67 -28.15 28.11
N HIS A 181 0.39 -28.98 28.15
CA HIS A 181 0.49 -30.11 29.10
C HIS A 181 1.87 -30.80 29.06
N GLU A 182 2.55 -30.73 30.21
CA GLU A 182 3.28 -31.76 30.97
C GLU A 182 4.15 -32.86 30.34
N ASN A 183 5.36 -32.92 30.94
CA ASN A 183 6.13 -34.10 31.34
C ASN A 183 6.76 -34.98 30.25
N HIS A 184 8.04 -34.71 29.97
CA HIS A 184 9.05 -35.76 30.04
C HIS A 184 10.38 -35.23 30.56
N SER A 185 10.80 -35.86 31.66
CA SER A 185 12.07 -35.77 32.36
C SER A 185 13.27 -35.94 31.46
N HIS A 186 14.25 -35.03 31.49
CA HIS A 186 15.68 -35.37 31.50
C HIS A 186 16.48 -34.21 32.11
N SER A 187 17.29 -34.57 33.10
CA SER A 187 18.13 -33.69 33.89
C SER A 187 19.21 -33.00 33.04
N ARG A 188 19.46 -31.73 33.36
CA ARG A 188 20.82 -31.17 33.45
C ARG A 188 20.79 -29.86 34.23
N GLN A 189 21.35 -29.95 35.43
CA GLN A 189 21.80 -28.89 36.32
C GLN A 189 22.38 -27.69 35.55
N ARG A 190 21.99 -26.45 35.92
CA ARG A 190 22.90 -25.31 36.12
C ARG A 190 22.18 -24.09 36.72
N HIS A 191 22.61 -23.77 37.95
CA HIS A 191 22.65 -22.48 38.66
C HIS A 191 21.37 -21.64 38.80
N GLY A 192 20.82 -21.66 40.02
CA GLY A 192 19.84 -20.69 40.50
C GLY A 192 20.49 -19.43 41.08
N HIS A 193 19.91 -18.29 40.73
CA HIS A 193 19.80 -17.01 41.46
C HIS A 193 18.77 -16.21 40.64
N GLY A 194 17.71 -15.58 41.14
CA GLY A 194 17.14 -15.38 42.45
C GLY A 194 15.74 -14.75 42.24
N LYS A 195 14.89 -14.88 43.25
CA LYS A 195 13.47 -14.53 43.32
C LYS A 195 13.17 -13.05 42.98
N GLY A 196 12.03 -12.76 42.35
CA GLY A 196 11.60 -11.37 42.16
C GLY A 196 10.24 -11.09 41.52
N ARG A 197 9.15 -11.65 42.08
CA ARG A 197 7.77 -11.11 42.16
C ARG A 197 7.09 -10.50 40.92
N CYS A 198 6.08 -11.23 40.42
CA CYS A 198 4.84 -10.64 39.89
C CYS A 198 3.97 -10.08 41.04
N CYS A 199 3.00 -9.24 40.67
CA CYS A 199 1.82 -8.66 41.36
C CYS A 199 1.84 -7.11 41.21
N HIS A 200 0.78 -6.40 40.82
CA HIS A 200 -0.67 -6.65 40.86
C HIS A 200 -1.35 -6.22 39.55
#